data_AF-A0AAN6PJH8-F1
#
_entry.id   AF-A0AAN6PJH8-F1
#
_cell.length_a   1.000
_cell.length_b   1.000
_cell.length_c   1.000
_cell.angle_alpha   90.00
_cell.angle_beta   90.00
_cell.angle_gamma   90.00
#
_symmetry.space_group_name_H-M   'P 1'
#
loop_
_entity.id
_entity.type
_entity.pdbx_description
1 polymer ?
#
loop_
_entity_poly.entity_id
_entity_poly.type
_entity_poly.pdbx_seq_one_letter_code
_entity_poly.pdbx_strand_id
1 'polypeptide(L)'
;MPRNPVPLPAPRPSSKRDGHTTSGNTKNDDPKKRWPSNREALKGIDQTDIDQWKKDKKACWRCFVFFSRNRFIIHDFHAEQPWDLPAEQLKPDSPETASTSTSYPFERLAISEFLREVVPIHCLTYLRFLELVFPPYVPHGWPHREHPAILDWVATVDWVRGQVNAPALTLRLVMADFGAGPITGRKVMTQALAGDISRGYACIMHPLRPLVKGDGGGLAGFYLQLAHPARWTLDVVRRAQLDDGFLARLHRNIIVWAERCLRGPGSSTLDHLNRAEPSKSSWQRWYQVDSHGD
;
A
#
# COMPACT_ATOMS: atom_id res chain seq x y z
N MET A 1 -17.37 -41.36 24.11
CA MET A 1 -18.13 -41.58 22.87
C MET A 1 -17.33 -40.97 21.71
N PRO A 2 -16.60 -41.77 20.91
CA PRO A 2 -15.84 -41.24 19.79
C PRO A 2 -16.80 -40.91 18.63
N ARG A 3 -16.68 -39.70 18.05
CA ARG A 3 -17.46 -39.29 16.87
C ARG A 3 -16.78 -39.86 15.62
N ASN A 4 -17.55 -40.60 14.83
CA ASN A 4 -17.13 -41.09 13.51
C ASN A 4 -16.79 -39.93 12.56
N PRO A 5 -15.75 -40.08 11.71
CA PRO A 5 -15.46 -39.09 10.67
C PRO A 5 -16.48 -39.17 9.53
N VAL A 6 -16.90 -37.99 9.06
CA VAL A 6 -17.77 -37.79 7.91
C VAL A 6 -16.99 -38.05 6.61
N PRO A 7 -17.52 -38.78 5.62
CA PRO A 7 -16.80 -39.04 4.37
C PRO A 7 -16.77 -37.79 3.47
N LEU A 8 -15.62 -37.55 2.84
CA LEU A 8 -15.45 -36.54 1.79
C LEU A 8 -16.14 -36.99 0.49
N PRO A 9 -16.76 -36.07 -0.28
CA PRO A 9 -17.37 -36.40 -1.56
C PRO A 9 -16.32 -36.63 -2.65
N ALA A 10 -16.58 -37.62 -3.50
CA ALA A 10 -15.76 -38.00 -4.64
C ALA A 10 -15.72 -36.90 -5.74
N PRO A 11 -14.63 -36.81 -6.52
CA PRO A 11 -14.50 -35.84 -7.60
C PRO A 11 -15.45 -36.16 -8.77
N ARG A 12 -16.08 -35.12 -9.32
CA ARG A 12 -16.91 -35.21 -10.53
C ARG A 12 -16.05 -35.42 -11.79
N PRO A 13 -16.53 -36.19 -12.78
CA PRO A 13 -15.82 -36.43 -14.02
C PRO A 13 -15.80 -35.19 -14.93
N SER A 14 -14.64 -34.99 -15.56
CA SER A 14 -14.35 -33.99 -16.58
C SER A 14 -15.15 -34.23 -17.86
N SER A 15 -16.07 -33.34 -18.21
CA SER A 15 -16.72 -33.35 -19.52
C SER A 15 -15.84 -32.68 -20.57
N LYS A 16 -15.39 -33.46 -21.55
CA LYS A 16 -14.90 -32.98 -22.85
C LYS A 16 -16.02 -32.19 -23.54
N ARG A 17 -15.70 -31.05 -24.14
CA ARG A 17 -16.55 -30.41 -25.16
C ARG A 17 -15.73 -30.17 -26.41
N ASP A 18 -16.22 -30.78 -27.47
CA ASP A 18 -15.76 -30.66 -28.84
C ASP A 18 -16.09 -29.29 -29.42
N GLY A 19 -15.29 -28.91 -30.42
CA GLY A 19 -15.34 -27.61 -31.06
C GLY A 19 -16.55 -27.39 -31.97
N HIS A 20 -16.77 -26.12 -32.29
CA HIS A 20 -17.50 -25.70 -33.48
C HIS A 20 -16.88 -24.42 -34.05
N THR A 21 -16.40 -24.57 -35.27
CA THR A 21 -15.94 -23.53 -36.20
C THR A 21 -17.16 -22.78 -36.73
N THR A 22 -17.15 -21.45 -36.67
CA THR A 22 -17.98 -20.63 -37.56
C THR A 22 -17.14 -19.47 -38.12
N SER A 23 -17.02 -19.49 -39.44
CA SER A 23 -16.46 -18.44 -40.28
C SER A 23 -17.50 -17.34 -40.45
N GLY A 24 -17.15 -16.11 -40.07
CA GLY A 24 -18.03 -14.93 -40.14
C GLY A 24 -17.28 -13.74 -40.72
N ASN A 25 -17.40 -13.59 -42.04
CA ASN A 25 -16.84 -12.53 -42.87
C ASN A 25 -17.51 -11.18 -42.54
N THR A 26 -16.76 -10.18 -42.08
CA THR A 26 -17.22 -8.78 -42.04
C THR A 26 -16.16 -7.82 -42.57
N LYS A 27 -16.67 -6.86 -43.34
CA LYS A 27 -16.00 -5.95 -44.25
C LYS A 27 -15.22 -4.86 -43.51
N ASN A 28 -14.07 -4.50 -44.10
CA ASN A 28 -13.46 -3.17 -44.20
C ASN A 28 -13.94 -2.10 -43.21
N ASP A 29 -13.09 -1.85 -42.20
CA ASP A 29 -12.97 -0.55 -41.56
C ASP A 29 -11.53 -0.02 -41.69
N ASP A 30 -11.45 1.27 -41.98
CA ASP A 30 -10.34 2.06 -42.48
C ASP A 30 -9.17 2.20 -41.47
N PRO A 31 -7.95 1.70 -41.74
CA PRO A 31 -6.85 1.69 -40.78
C PRO A 31 -6.03 2.99 -40.84
N LYS A 32 -6.66 4.16 -40.72
CA LYS A 32 -5.95 5.46 -40.70
C LYS A 32 -6.43 6.49 -39.67
N LYS A 33 -7.00 6.05 -38.55
CA LYS A 33 -7.02 6.85 -37.30
C LYS A 33 -6.27 6.11 -36.19
N ARG A 34 -4.95 6.02 -36.35
CA ARG A 34 -4.03 5.71 -35.25
C ARG A 34 -4.11 6.85 -34.24
N TRP A 35 -4.68 6.55 -33.08
CA TRP A 35 -4.45 7.38 -31.89
C TRP A 35 -2.94 7.38 -31.58
N PRO A 36 -2.35 8.51 -31.15
CA PRO A 36 -0.94 8.57 -30.83
C PRO A 36 -0.62 7.49 -29.79
N SER A 37 0.45 6.73 -30.00
CA SER A 37 0.91 5.80 -28.97
C SER A 37 1.17 6.60 -27.68
N ASN A 38 0.90 6.04 -26.50
CA ASN A 38 1.22 6.66 -25.21
C ASN A 38 2.70 7.12 -25.08
N ARG A 39 3.58 6.67 -25.99
CA ARG A 39 4.97 7.11 -26.11
C ARG A 39 5.13 8.53 -26.65
N GLU A 40 4.16 9.06 -27.39
CA GLU A 40 4.22 10.41 -27.98
C GLU A 40 3.61 11.47 -27.05
N ALA A 41 2.61 11.12 -26.24
CA ALA A 41 2.07 11.99 -25.19
C ALA A 41 3.05 12.20 -24.01
N LEU A 42 4.07 11.35 -23.87
CA LEU A 42 5.04 11.36 -22.77
C LEU A 42 6.42 11.93 -23.15
N LYS A 43 6.58 12.48 -24.36
CA LYS A 43 7.83 13.13 -24.79
C LYS A 43 7.95 14.60 -24.35
N GLY A 44 6.97 15.11 -23.62
CA GLY A 44 6.85 16.55 -23.30
C GLY A 44 6.91 16.89 -21.82
N ILE A 45 7.48 16.05 -20.96
CA ILE A 45 7.84 16.47 -19.60
C ILE A 45 9.35 16.59 -19.58
N ASP A 46 9.84 17.82 -19.77
CA ASP A 46 11.27 18.13 -19.76
C ASP A 46 11.75 18.25 -18.30
N GLN A 47 13.05 18.07 -18.07
CA GLN A 47 13.71 18.32 -16.78
C GLN A 47 13.40 19.74 -16.26
N THR A 48 13.18 20.70 -17.18
CA THR A 48 12.71 22.05 -16.86
C THR A 48 11.31 22.10 -16.25
N ASP A 49 10.37 21.20 -16.62
CA ASP A 49 9.06 21.12 -15.98
C ASP A 49 9.18 20.57 -14.54
N ILE A 50 10.08 19.61 -14.33
CA ILE A 50 10.39 19.07 -13.00
C ILE A 50 11.05 20.15 -12.12
N ASP A 51 11.94 20.95 -12.70
CA ASP A 51 12.66 22.00 -11.97
C ASP A 51 11.79 23.25 -11.75
N GLN A 52 10.84 23.53 -12.65
CA GLN A 52 9.80 24.53 -12.47
C GLN A 52 8.81 24.10 -11.36
N TRP A 53 8.43 22.81 -11.33
CA TRP A 53 7.60 22.22 -10.27
C TRP A 53 8.26 22.33 -8.88
N LYS A 54 9.58 22.16 -8.80
CA LYS A 54 10.37 22.43 -7.58
C LYS A 54 10.44 23.91 -7.21
N LYS A 55 10.49 24.82 -8.20
CA LYS A 55 10.58 26.27 -7.99
C LYS A 55 9.28 26.90 -7.50
N ASP A 56 8.13 26.38 -7.91
CA ASP A 56 6.83 27.00 -7.64
C ASP A 56 6.33 26.84 -6.20
N LYS A 57 7.08 26.16 -5.31
CA LYS A 57 6.94 26.17 -3.83
C LYS A 57 5.53 25.91 -3.27
N LYS A 58 4.56 25.51 -4.09
CA LYS A 58 3.19 25.11 -3.71
C LYS A 58 2.97 23.61 -3.86
N ALA A 59 3.96 22.86 -4.34
CA ALA A 59 3.87 21.43 -4.57
C ALA A 59 4.28 20.67 -3.30
N CYS A 60 3.39 19.78 -2.83
CA CYS A 60 3.57 18.72 -1.83
C CYS A 60 5.00 18.59 -1.26
N TRP A 61 5.38 19.45 -0.32
CA TRP A 61 6.70 19.42 0.33
C TRP A 61 6.91 18.17 1.19
N ARG A 62 5.88 17.34 1.32
CA ARG A 62 5.79 16.20 2.25
C ARG A 62 5.86 14.85 1.56
N CYS A 63 5.88 14.82 0.23
CA CYS A 63 5.86 13.58 -0.53
C CYS A 63 6.93 13.52 -1.61
N PHE A 64 7.69 12.42 -1.62
CA PHE A 64 8.52 12.05 -2.76
C PHE A 64 7.67 11.27 -3.74
N VAL A 65 7.50 11.81 -4.95
CA VAL A 65 6.78 11.16 -6.04
C VAL A 65 7.79 10.67 -7.07
N PHE A 66 7.97 9.35 -7.16
CA PHE A 66 8.71 8.74 -8.26
C PHE A 66 7.76 8.34 -9.38
N PHE A 67 8.02 8.83 -10.59
CA PHE A 67 7.27 8.48 -11.79
C PHE A 67 8.11 7.61 -12.74
N SER A 68 7.60 6.43 -13.09
CA SER A 68 8.15 5.64 -14.19
C SER A 68 7.04 4.84 -14.85
N ARG A 69 6.84 4.99 -16.17
CA ARG A 69 5.88 4.18 -16.94
C ARG A 69 4.44 4.15 -16.36
N ASN A 70 3.94 5.30 -15.91
CA ASN A 70 2.61 5.43 -15.27
C ASN A 70 2.47 4.68 -13.92
N ARG A 71 3.59 4.60 -13.20
CA ARG A 71 3.68 4.17 -11.81
C ARG A 71 4.09 5.36 -10.96
N PHE A 72 3.23 5.70 -10.01
CA PHE A 72 3.52 6.69 -8.98
C PHE A 72 3.79 5.98 -7.66
N ILE A 73 4.89 6.35 -7.01
CA ILE A 73 5.24 5.88 -5.68
C ILE A 73 5.20 7.09 -4.78
N ILE A 74 4.32 7.07 -3.78
CA ILE A 74 4.09 8.15 -2.84
C ILE A 74 4.54 7.66 -1.47
N HIS A 75 5.58 8.32 -0.94
CA HIS A 75 6.03 8.12 0.42
C HIS A 75 5.33 9.12 1.35
N ASP A 76 4.78 8.63 2.45
CA ASP A 76 4.08 9.47 3.45
C ASP A 76 5.03 10.27 4.37
N PHE A 77 6.32 10.21 4.10
CA PHE A 77 7.33 10.88 4.90
C PHE A 77 8.49 11.39 4.04
N HIS A 78 9.19 12.41 4.57
CA HIS A 78 10.43 12.97 4.04
C HIS A 78 11.56 11.93 4.20
N ALA A 79 11.56 10.87 3.40
CA ALA A 79 12.66 9.92 3.35
C ALA A 79 13.82 10.53 2.57
N GLU A 80 14.48 11.54 3.15
CA GLU A 80 15.87 11.75 2.77
C GLU A 80 16.67 10.56 3.33
N GLN A 81 16.49 10.18 4.60
CA GLN A 81 16.98 8.92 5.18
C GLN A 81 16.07 8.41 6.32
N PRO A 82 15.96 7.09 6.59
CA PRO A 82 15.11 6.54 7.65
C PRO A 82 15.49 7.00 9.09
N TRP A 83 16.65 7.64 9.27
CA TRP A 83 17.07 8.27 10.53
C TRP A 83 16.72 9.76 10.64
N ASP A 84 16.22 10.39 9.57
CA ASP A 84 15.75 11.79 9.56
C ASP A 84 14.25 11.92 9.89
N LEU A 85 13.64 10.88 10.49
CA LEU A 85 12.44 11.11 11.29
C LEU A 85 12.78 12.25 12.26
N PRO A 86 12.02 13.37 12.31
CA PRO A 86 12.36 14.50 13.16
C PRO A 86 12.68 13.94 14.54
N ALA A 87 13.85 14.27 15.07
CA ALA A 87 14.39 13.65 16.29
C ALA A 87 13.38 13.69 17.45
N GLU A 88 12.40 14.58 17.38
CA GLU A 88 11.20 14.69 18.21
C GLU A 88 10.33 13.43 18.25
N GLN A 89 10.21 12.65 17.18
CA GLN A 89 9.49 11.36 17.17
C GLN A 89 10.31 10.19 17.73
N LEU A 90 11.64 10.35 17.84
CA LEU A 90 12.57 9.30 18.23
C LEU A 90 13.15 9.48 19.64
N LYS A 91 12.98 10.66 20.25
CA LYS A 91 13.35 10.88 21.64
C LYS A 91 12.30 10.23 22.53
N PRO A 92 12.65 9.21 23.34
CA PRO A 92 11.77 8.82 24.44
C PRO A 92 11.61 10.06 25.30
N ASP A 93 10.37 10.49 25.51
CA ASP A 93 10.08 11.63 26.35
C ASP A 93 10.87 11.52 27.64
N SER A 94 11.64 12.57 27.97
CA SER A 94 11.99 12.79 29.36
C SER A 94 10.67 12.75 30.14
N PRO A 95 10.55 11.99 31.23
CA PRO A 95 9.31 11.86 31.98
C PRO A 95 8.76 13.22 32.46
N GLU A 96 9.58 14.27 32.47
CA GLU A 96 9.22 15.64 32.88
C GLU A 96 8.73 16.54 31.73
N THR A 97 8.93 16.16 30.46
CA THR A 97 8.50 16.94 29.29
C THR A 97 7.73 16.10 28.27
N ALA A 98 7.07 15.03 28.70
CA ALA A 98 6.14 14.26 27.87
C ALA A 98 4.95 15.15 27.47
N SER A 99 5.21 16.01 26.49
CA SER A 99 4.24 16.87 25.87
C SER A 99 3.22 15.92 25.24
N THR A 100 1.97 16.10 25.59
CA THR A 100 0.82 15.25 25.28
C THR A 100 0.51 15.08 23.78
N SER A 101 1.39 15.50 22.88
CA SER A 101 1.23 15.39 21.43
C SER A 101 1.84 14.08 20.90
N THR A 102 1.34 12.96 21.40
CA THR A 102 1.63 11.59 20.92
C THR A 102 0.73 11.22 19.74
N SER A 103 0.75 12.04 18.68
CA SER A 103 -0.02 11.79 17.46
C SER A 103 0.79 12.11 16.21
N TYR A 104 0.36 11.52 15.09
CA TYR A 104 0.87 11.85 13.76
C TYR A 104 0.87 13.38 13.54
N PRO A 105 1.98 13.97 13.05
CA PRO A 105 2.16 15.43 13.13
C PRO A 105 1.47 16.22 12.00
N PHE A 106 0.91 15.54 11.00
CA PHE A 106 0.36 16.20 9.81
C PHE A 106 -1.16 16.10 9.74
N GLU A 107 -1.80 17.17 9.29
CA GLU A 107 -3.26 17.20 9.14
C GLU A 107 -3.78 16.31 8.00
N ARG A 108 -2.90 15.90 7.07
CA ARG A 108 -3.25 15.13 5.87
C ARG A 108 -2.14 14.14 5.55
N LEU A 109 -2.52 13.02 4.95
CA LEU A 109 -1.55 12.06 4.40
C LEU A 109 -0.99 12.59 3.08
N ALA A 110 0.25 12.24 2.77
CA ALA A 110 0.91 12.61 1.51
C ALA A 110 0.09 12.20 0.27
N ILE A 111 -0.53 11.03 0.34
CA ILE A 111 -1.37 10.54 -0.76
C ILE A 111 -2.63 11.38 -0.96
N SER A 112 -3.19 11.95 0.11
CA SER A 112 -4.32 12.87 -0.01
C SER A 112 -3.93 14.17 -0.70
N GLU A 113 -2.78 14.73 -0.33
CA GLU A 113 -2.23 15.93 -0.99
C GLU A 113 -1.94 15.64 -2.47
N PHE A 114 -1.27 14.52 -2.77
CA PHE A 114 -0.96 14.12 -4.14
C PHE A 114 -2.22 13.98 -5.03
N LEU A 115 -3.22 13.23 -4.57
CA LEU A 115 -4.42 12.96 -5.39
C LEU A 115 -5.31 14.18 -5.58
N ARG A 116 -5.39 15.09 -4.58
CA ARG A 116 -6.29 16.24 -4.63
C ARG A 116 -5.68 17.50 -5.23
N GLU A 117 -4.36 17.67 -5.10
CA GLU A 117 -3.72 18.95 -5.42
C GLU A 117 -2.65 18.83 -6.50
N VAL A 118 -1.97 17.68 -6.58
CA VAL A 118 -0.88 17.49 -7.55
C VAL A 118 -1.41 16.95 -8.87
N VAL A 119 -2.26 15.93 -8.84
CA VAL A 119 -2.79 15.33 -10.06
C VAL A 119 -4.00 16.12 -10.54
N PRO A 120 -3.98 16.70 -11.75
CA PRO A 120 -5.16 17.34 -12.30
C PRO A 120 -6.35 16.37 -12.33
N ILE A 121 -7.55 16.85 -12.01
CA ILE A 121 -8.73 15.98 -11.86
C ILE A 121 -9.00 15.10 -13.09
N HIS A 122 -8.87 15.66 -14.30
CA HIS A 122 -9.05 14.94 -15.56
C HIS A 122 -7.96 13.90 -15.82
N CYS A 123 -6.83 13.98 -15.11
CA CYS A 123 -5.73 13.03 -15.21
C CYS A 123 -5.92 11.79 -14.31
N LEU A 124 -6.77 11.85 -13.28
CA LEU A 124 -6.96 10.77 -12.31
C LEU A 124 -7.45 9.46 -12.96
N THR A 125 -8.25 9.55 -14.02
CA THR A 125 -8.73 8.37 -14.78
C THR A 125 -7.62 7.62 -15.53
N TYR A 126 -6.48 8.28 -15.77
CA TYR A 126 -5.33 7.69 -16.47
C TYR A 126 -4.31 7.04 -15.52
N LEU A 127 -4.50 7.16 -14.21
CA LEU A 127 -3.65 6.45 -13.25
C LEU A 127 -3.77 4.94 -13.47
N ARG A 128 -2.63 4.26 -13.55
CA ARG A 128 -2.57 2.80 -13.74
C ARG A 128 -1.91 2.08 -12.58
N PHE A 129 -0.99 2.73 -11.89
CA PHE A 129 -0.34 2.16 -10.74
C PHE A 129 -0.03 3.22 -9.68
N LEU A 130 -0.52 2.97 -8.47
CA LEU A 130 -0.19 3.75 -7.27
C LEU A 130 0.46 2.83 -6.24
N GLU A 131 1.58 3.28 -5.68
CA GLU A 131 2.24 2.66 -4.54
C GLU A 131 2.26 3.63 -3.36
N LEU A 132 1.68 3.23 -2.24
CA LEU A 132 1.62 4.03 -1.02
C LEU A 132 2.59 3.43 -0.02
N VAL A 133 3.62 4.19 0.36
CA VAL A 133 4.66 3.72 1.27
C VAL A 133 4.60 4.53 2.55
N PHE A 134 4.16 3.88 3.62
CA PHE A 134 4.19 4.43 4.96
C PHE A 134 5.44 3.94 5.68
N PRO A 135 6.19 4.84 6.34
CA PRO A 135 7.34 4.43 7.10
C PRO A 135 6.92 3.61 8.34
N PRO A 136 7.87 2.89 8.96
CA PRO A 136 7.73 2.21 10.25
C PRO A 136 7.54 3.19 11.43
N TYR A 137 6.46 3.98 11.45
CA TYR A 137 6.18 4.90 12.57
C TYR A 137 6.14 4.14 13.90
N VAL A 138 6.64 4.76 14.97
CA VAL A 138 6.49 4.27 16.34
C VAL A 138 5.00 4.13 16.72
N PRO A 139 4.63 3.35 17.75
CA PRO A 139 3.22 3.10 18.10
C PRO A 139 2.33 4.35 18.17
N HIS A 140 2.85 5.44 18.73
CA HIS A 140 2.13 6.71 18.87
C HIS A 140 2.28 7.66 17.67
N GLY A 141 3.10 7.29 16.68
CA GLY A 141 3.30 8.08 15.46
C GLY A 141 2.25 7.79 14.39
N TRP A 142 1.39 6.78 14.58
CA TRP A 142 0.31 6.48 13.63
C TRP A 142 -0.90 7.39 13.91
N PRO A 143 -1.55 7.92 12.86
CA PRO A 143 -2.78 8.68 13.04
C PRO A 143 -3.92 7.73 13.46
N HIS A 144 -4.66 8.11 14.50
CA HIS A 144 -5.83 7.38 14.99
C HIS A 144 -7.09 7.75 14.19
N ARG A 145 -8.20 7.05 14.43
CA ARG A 145 -9.45 7.17 13.64
C ARG A 145 -10.01 8.59 13.55
N GLU A 146 -9.90 9.36 14.63
CA GLU A 146 -10.43 10.73 14.74
C GLU A 146 -9.38 11.78 14.33
N HIS A 147 -8.17 11.35 13.97
CA HIS A 147 -7.12 12.25 13.55
C HIS A 147 -7.51 12.97 12.25
N PRO A 148 -7.24 14.28 12.10
CA PRO A 148 -7.55 15.03 10.88
C PRO A 148 -7.05 14.34 9.60
N ALA A 149 -5.84 13.75 9.64
CA ALA A 149 -5.28 13.00 8.51
C ALA A 149 -6.12 11.80 8.08
N ILE A 150 -6.73 11.07 9.02
CA ILE A 150 -7.60 9.94 8.70
C ILE A 150 -8.95 10.43 8.18
N LEU A 151 -9.51 11.49 8.76
CA LEU A 151 -10.76 12.08 8.28
C LEU A 151 -10.60 12.60 6.85
N ASP A 152 -9.51 13.30 6.56
CA ASP A 152 -9.16 13.75 5.21
C ASP A 152 -8.91 12.57 4.26
N TRP A 153 -8.24 11.51 4.73
CA TRP A 153 -8.02 10.31 3.94
C TRP A 153 -9.32 9.60 3.56
N VAL A 154 -10.27 9.45 4.49
CA VAL A 154 -11.61 8.92 4.21
C VAL A 154 -12.29 9.74 3.13
N ALA A 155 -12.34 11.07 3.32
CA ALA A 155 -12.96 11.97 2.34
C ALA A 155 -12.23 11.93 0.99
N THR A 156 -10.91 11.71 0.98
CA THR A 156 -10.11 11.61 -0.25
C THR A 156 -10.48 10.35 -1.00
N VAL A 157 -10.54 9.20 -0.33
CA VAL A 157 -10.88 7.94 -0.98
C VAL A 157 -12.30 7.96 -1.54
N ASP A 158 -13.25 8.50 -0.78
CA ASP A 158 -14.65 8.65 -1.24
C ASP A 158 -14.74 9.52 -2.49
N TRP A 159 -14.02 10.65 -2.52
CA TRP A 159 -13.96 11.53 -3.69
C TRP A 159 -13.26 10.85 -4.88
N VAL A 160 -12.09 10.24 -4.67
CA VAL A 160 -11.27 9.68 -5.75
C VAL A 160 -11.96 8.49 -6.42
N ARG A 161 -12.81 7.76 -5.69
CA ARG A 161 -13.59 6.64 -6.21
C ARG A 161 -14.41 7.00 -7.44
N GLY A 162 -14.92 8.24 -7.51
CA GLY A 162 -15.67 8.73 -8.67
C GLY A 162 -14.81 9.27 -9.81
N GLN A 163 -13.49 9.43 -9.60
CA GLN A 163 -12.58 10.07 -10.55
C GLN A 163 -11.62 9.08 -11.24
N VAL A 164 -11.28 7.97 -10.57
CA VAL A 164 -10.33 6.99 -11.09
C VAL A 164 -11.01 5.90 -11.91
N ASN A 165 -10.29 5.38 -12.90
CA ASN A 165 -10.66 4.13 -13.56
C ASN A 165 -10.18 2.94 -12.71
N ALA A 166 -10.96 2.59 -11.68
CA ALA A 166 -10.60 1.51 -10.74
C ALA A 166 -10.28 0.17 -11.44
N PRO A 167 -11.07 -0.32 -12.42
CA PRO A 167 -10.75 -1.55 -13.16
C PRO A 167 -9.39 -1.55 -13.87
N ALA A 168 -8.81 -0.39 -14.14
CA ALA A 168 -7.49 -0.23 -14.75
C ALA A 168 -6.39 0.19 -13.75
N LEU A 169 -6.75 0.43 -12.49
CA LEU A 169 -5.84 0.91 -11.46
C LEU A 169 -5.34 -0.25 -10.59
N THR A 170 -4.02 -0.39 -10.51
CA THR A 170 -3.35 -1.23 -9.51
C THR A 170 -2.92 -0.38 -8.33
N LEU A 171 -3.18 -0.84 -7.11
CA LEU A 171 -2.73 -0.20 -5.88
C LEU A 171 -1.84 -1.17 -5.10
N ARG A 172 -0.68 -0.69 -4.66
CA ARG A 172 0.15 -1.38 -3.67
C ARG A 172 0.24 -0.54 -2.42
N LEU A 173 -0.06 -1.14 -1.27
CA LEU A 173 0.07 -0.50 0.04
C LEU A 173 1.21 -1.18 0.80
N VAL A 174 2.17 -0.37 1.23
CA VAL A 174 3.38 -0.80 1.93
C VAL A 174 3.44 -0.13 3.28
N MET A 175 3.38 -0.93 4.35
CA MET A 175 3.74 -0.50 5.70
C MET A 175 5.16 -1.01 5.94
N ALA A 176 6.13 -0.13 5.68
CA ALA A 176 7.53 -0.53 5.60
C ALA A 176 8.08 -0.91 6.98
N ASP A 177 9.07 -1.81 6.96
CA ASP A 177 10.03 -2.04 8.04
C ASP A 177 11.39 -1.79 7.41
N PHE A 178 11.97 -0.61 7.65
CA PHE A 178 13.28 -0.27 7.09
C PHE A 178 14.38 -0.78 8.02
N GLY A 179 15.42 -1.40 7.46
CA GLY A 179 16.67 -1.73 8.15
C GLY A 179 16.84 -3.18 8.63
N ALA A 180 18.07 -3.50 9.05
CA ALA A 180 18.46 -4.79 9.62
C ALA A 180 18.02 -5.00 11.08
N GLY A 181 17.52 -3.94 11.74
CA GLY A 181 17.15 -3.94 13.15
C GLY A 181 15.95 -3.02 13.43
N PRO A 182 15.41 -3.06 14.66
CA PRO A 182 14.33 -2.17 15.05
C PRO A 182 14.77 -0.72 15.03
N ILE A 183 13.90 0.13 14.49
CA ILE A 183 13.96 1.57 14.73
C ILE A 183 13.86 1.84 16.25
N THR A 184 14.57 2.87 16.70
CA THR A 184 14.52 3.37 18.08
C THR A 184 13.06 3.53 18.54
N GLY A 185 12.73 3.01 19.72
CA GLY A 185 11.35 2.95 20.23
C GLY A 185 10.60 1.64 19.94
N ARG A 186 11.02 0.81 18.97
CA ARG A 186 10.42 -0.52 18.71
C ARG A 186 11.15 -1.69 19.39
N LYS A 187 12.32 -1.44 20.01
CA LYS A 187 13.14 -2.45 20.73
C LYS A 187 12.43 -3.06 21.94
N VAL A 188 11.62 -2.26 22.63
CA VAL A 188 10.87 -2.67 23.84
C VAL A 188 9.39 -2.46 23.60
N MET A 189 8.85 -3.15 22.60
CA MET A 189 7.44 -3.04 22.23
C MET A 189 6.60 -4.09 22.96
N THR A 190 5.55 -3.61 23.64
CA THR A 190 4.56 -4.49 24.27
C THR A 190 3.52 -4.95 23.25
N GLN A 191 2.72 -5.97 23.61
CA GLN A 191 1.61 -6.41 22.77
C GLN A 191 0.57 -5.29 22.56
N ALA A 192 0.34 -4.44 23.57
CA ALA A 192 -0.56 -3.29 23.46
C ALA A 192 -0.07 -2.30 22.39
N LEU A 193 1.21 -1.93 22.45
CA LEU A 193 1.84 -1.02 21.48
C LEU A 193 1.83 -1.60 20.04
N ALA A 194 2.05 -2.90 19.88
CA ALA A 194 1.88 -3.57 18.58
C ALA A 194 0.41 -3.52 18.10
N GLY A 195 -0.53 -3.58 19.02
CA GLY A 195 -1.95 -3.36 18.77
C GLY A 195 -2.25 -1.95 18.27
N ASP A 196 -1.54 -0.93 18.77
CA ASP A 196 -1.72 0.47 18.36
C ASP A 196 -1.28 0.67 16.91
N ILE A 197 -0.12 0.15 16.54
CA ILE A 197 0.35 0.12 15.13
C ILE A 197 -0.69 -0.60 14.25
N SER A 198 -1.21 -1.74 14.70
CA SER A 198 -2.23 -2.48 13.94
C SER A 198 -3.50 -1.64 13.73
N ARG A 199 -3.91 -0.85 14.74
CA ARG A 199 -5.06 0.08 14.59
C ARG A 199 -4.74 1.21 13.62
N GLY A 200 -3.51 1.73 13.62
CA GLY A 200 -3.03 2.68 12.62
C GLY A 200 -3.14 2.12 11.20
N TYR A 201 -2.61 0.92 10.96
CA TYR A 201 -2.75 0.23 9.67
C TYR A 201 -4.22 0.08 9.25
N ALA A 202 -5.10 -0.29 10.18
CA ALA A 202 -6.52 -0.42 9.90
C ALA A 202 -7.18 0.92 9.52
N CYS A 203 -6.79 2.04 10.15
CA CYS A 203 -7.29 3.38 9.81
C CYS A 203 -6.93 3.78 8.38
N ILE A 204 -5.76 3.36 7.87
CA ILE A 204 -5.35 3.61 6.49
C ILE A 204 -6.06 2.66 5.51
N MET A 205 -6.21 1.38 5.87
CA MET A 205 -6.76 0.36 4.98
C MET A 205 -8.29 0.40 4.85
N HIS A 206 -9.02 0.66 5.94
CA HIS A 206 -10.48 0.61 5.92
C HIS A 206 -11.12 1.53 4.88
N PRO A 207 -10.67 2.78 4.69
CA PRO A 207 -11.20 3.65 3.66
C PRO A 207 -11.05 3.09 2.25
N LEU A 208 -10.04 2.25 1.98
CA LEU A 208 -9.78 1.66 0.65
C LEU A 208 -10.77 0.57 0.24
N ARG A 209 -11.59 0.06 1.17
CA ARG A 209 -12.56 -1.02 0.91
C ARG A 209 -13.43 -0.79 -0.34
N PRO A 210 -14.06 0.40 -0.53
CA PRO A 210 -14.94 0.63 -1.65
C PRO A 210 -14.20 0.65 -3.00
N LEU A 211 -12.91 1.00 -3.02
CA LEU A 211 -12.09 0.94 -4.24
C LEU A 211 -11.76 -0.50 -4.60
N VAL A 212 -11.39 -1.32 -3.61
CA VAL A 212 -11.04 -2.74 -3.82
C VAL A 212 -12.23 -3.55 -4.32
N LYS A 213 -13.47 -3.19 -3.92
CA LYS A 213 -14.68 -3.97 -4.17
C LYS A 213 -15.79 -3.24 -4.94
N GLY A 214 -15.48 -2.13 -5.61
CA GLY A 214 -16.49 -1.23 -6.17
C GLY A 214 -17.51 -1.89 -7.11
N ASP A 215 -18.73 -1.37 -7.08
CA ASP A 215 -19.83 -1.72 -7.99
C ASP A 215 -19.44 -1.27 -9.42
N GLY A 216 -18.95 -2.21 -10.23
CA GLY A 216 -18.35 -1.91 -11.54
C GLY A 216 -17.01 -2.60 -11.80
N GLY A 217 -16.55 -3.44 -10.86
CA GLY A 217 -15.23 -4.04 -10.90
C GLY A 217 -14.27 -3.16 -10.12
N GLY A 218 -13.81 -3.65 -8.98
CA GLY A 218 -12.84 -2.94 -8.16
C GLY A 218 -11.49 -2.77 -8.84
N LEU A 219 -10.46 -2.49 -8.04
CA LEU A 219 -9.10 -2.33 -8.54
C LEU A 219 -8.64 -3.48 -9.45
N ALA A 220 -7.87 -3.14 -10.50
CA ALA A 220 -7.19 -4.11 -11.36
C ALA A 220 -6.29 -5.06 -10.56
N GLY A 221 -5.71 -4.56 -9.46
CA GLY A 221 -4.92 -5.33 -8.53
C GLY A 221 -4.76 -4.56 -7.23
N PHE A 222 -4.72 -5.29 -6.12
CA PHE A 222 -4.44 -4.74 -4.81
C PHE A 222 -3.41 -5.60 -4.11
N TYR A 223 -2.26 -5.00 -3.79
CA TYR A 223 -1.11 -5.69 -3.20
C TYR A 223 -0.79 -5.11 -1.82
N LEU A 224 -0.48 -5.99 -0.88
CA LEU A 224 -0.14 -5.63 0.49
C LEU A 224 1.27 -6.09 0.83
N GLN A 225 2.06 -5.18 1.39
CA GLN A 225 3.33 -5.50 2.01
C GLN A 225 3.35 -4.88 3.40
N LEU A 226 3.10 -5.70 4.42
CA LEU A 226 2.91 -5.23 5.79
C LEU A 226 4.02 -5.77 6.69
N ALA A 227 4.78 -4.86 7.29
CA ALA A 227 5.62 -5.18 8.42
C ALA A 227 4.77 -5.69 9.59
N HIS A 228 5.08 -6.87 10.14
CA HIS A 228 4.37 -7.36 11.31
C HIS A 228 4.64 -6.43 12.49
N PRO A 229 3.63 -5.84 13.14
CA PRO A 229 3.83 -4.85 14.19
C PRO A 229 4.73 -5.34 15.32
N ALA A 230 4.61 -6.61 15.74
CA ALA A 230 5.44 -7.18 16.80
C ALA A 230 6.80 -7.76 16.33
N ARG A 231 7.22 -7.57 15.05
CA ARG A 231 8.42 -8.22 14.47
C ARG A 231 9.66 -8.05 15.34
N TRP A 232 9.80 -6.89 15.97
CA TRP A 232 10.97 -6.54 16.75
C TRP A 232 10.83 -6.70 18.27
N THR A 233 9.72 -7.26 18.74
CA THR A 233 9.60 -7.60 20.16
C THR A 233 10.63 -8.66 20.52
N LEU A 234 11.23 -8.57 21.72
CA LEU A 234 12.26 -9.52 22.17
C LEU A 234 11.79 -10.98 22.05
N ASP A 235 10.53 -11.25 22.39
CA ASP A 235 9.96 -12.60 22.29
C ASP A 235 9.86 -13.09 20.84
N VAL A 236 9.49 -12.21 19.91
CA VAL A 236 9.42 -12.57 18.47
C VAL A 236 10.81 -12.79 17.91
N VAL A 237 11.78 -11.94 18.25
CA VAL A 237 13.18 -12.10 17.82
C VAL A 237 13.76 -13.41 18.34
N ARG A 238 13.60 -13.71 19.64
CA ARG A 238 14.06 -14.98 20.24
C ARG A 238 13.40 -16.19 19.57
N ARG A 239 12.08 -16.14 19.33
CA ARG A 239 11.37 -17.24 18.66
C ARG A 239 11.82 -17.42 17.21
N ALA A 240 12.09 -16.33 16.50
CA ALA A 240 12.59 -16.39 15.13
C ALA A 240 13.97 -17.04 15.03
N GLN A 241 14.81 -16.94 16.07
CA GLN A 241 16.09 -17.64 16.14
C GLN A 241 15.95 -19.15 16.38
N LEU A 242 14.81 -19.59 16.93
CA LEU A 242 14.55 -21.00 17.25
C LEU A 242 13.72 -21.71 16.17
N ASP A 243 13.09 -20.95 15.27
CA ASP A 243 12.15 -21.46 14.26
C ASP A 243 12.21 -20.62 12.99
N ASP A 244 12.93 -21.14 11.99
CA ASP A 244 13.14 -20.50 10.69
C ASP A 244 11.83 -20.17 9.95
N GLY A 245 10.75 -20.90 10.25
CA GLY A 245 9.44 -20.67 9.66
C GLY A 245 8.59 -19.62 10.38
N PHE A 246 9.00 -19.18 11.57
CA PHE A 246 8.16 -18.33 12.43
C PHE A 246 7.85 -16.97 11.82
N LEU A 247 8.85 -16.29 11.25
CA LEU A 247 8.66 -15.00 10.59
C LEU A 247 7.75 -15.11 9.37
N ALA A 248 7.86 -16.19 8.59
CA ALA A 248 6.98 -16.44 7.46
C ALA A 248 5.53 -16.64 7.90
N ARG A 249 5.30 -17.34 9.03
CA ARG A 249 3.96 -17.51 9.60
C ARG A 249 3.40 -16.20 10.16
N LEU A 250 4.22 -15.39 10.83
CA LEU A 250 3.82 -14.04 11.27
C LEU A 250 3.45 -13.14 10.09
N HIS A 251 4.25 -13.14 9.03
CA HIS A 251 3.94 -12.39 7.81
C HIS A 251 2.62 -12.86 7.19
N ARG A 252 2.40 -14.18 7.09
CA ARG A 252 1.12 -14.72 6.61
C ARG A 252 -0.06 -14.24 7.48
N ASN A 253 0.10 -14.23 8.79
CA ASN A 253 -0.96 -13.82 9.72
C ASN A 253 -1.35 -12.34 9.54
N ILE A 254 -0.38 -11.44 9.36
CA ILE A 254 -0.68 -10.01 9.16
C ILE A 254 -1.36 -9.77 7.82
N ILE A 255 -0.97 -10.49 6.76
CA ILE A 255 -1.64 -10.42 5.45
C ILE A 255 -3.09 -10.92 5.56
N VAL A 256 -3.32 -12.07 6.20
CA VAL A 256 -4.68 -12.61 6.42
C VAL A 256 -5.54 -11.63 7.23
N TRP A 257 -4.98 -11.02 8.26
CA TRP A 257 -5.66 -9.99 9.05
C TRP A 257 -6.04 -8.78 8.18
N ALA A 258 -5.10 -8.27 7.39
CA ALA A 258 -5.32 -7.11 6.52
C ALA A 258 -6.38 -7.38 5.43
N GLU A 259 -6.37 -8.56 4.84
CA GLU A 259 -7.42 -8.98 3.91
C GLU A 259 -8.79 -9.02 4.58
N ARG A 260 -8.90 -9.48 5.84
CA ARG A 260 -10.17 -9.41 6.59
C ARG A 260 -10.56 -7.95 6.82
N CYS A 261 -9.59 -7.10 7.14
CA CYS A 261 -9.80 -5.66 7.26
C CYS A 261 -10.26 -5.03 5.95
N LEU A 262 -9.98 -5.58 4.77
CA LEU A 262 -10.47 -5.05 3.49
C LEU A 262 -11.73 -5.75 2.98
N ARG A 263 -11.98 -6.99 3.39
CA ARG A 263 -13.15 -7.75 2.96
C ARG A 263 -14.44 -7.29 3.62
N GLY A 264 -14.37 -6.91 4.89
CA GLY A 264 -15.57 -6.85 5.73
C GLY A 264 -16.10 -8.26 6.06
N PRO A 265 -17.16 -8.36 6.87
CA PRO A 265 -17.72 -9.64 7.29
C PRO A 265 -18.34 -10.41 6.10
N GLY A 266 -18.10 -11.73 6.02
CA GLY A 266 -18.89 -12.64 5.16
C GLY A 266 -18.45 -12.81 3.69
N SER A 267 -17.30 -12.29 3.27
CA SER A 267 -16.83 -12.36 1.88
C SER A 267 -15.72 -13.41 1.66
N SER A 268 -15.75 -14.11 0.51
CA SER A 268 -14.73 -15.06 0.07
C SER A 268 -13.35 -14.41 -0.16
N THR A 269 -12.31 -15.25 -0.32
CA THR A 269 -10.91 -14.85 -0.51
C THR A 269 -10.74 -13.84 -1.66
N LEU A 270 -9.84 -12.88 -1.50
CA LEU A 270 -9.52 -11.91 -2.56
C LEU A 270 -8.74 -12.62 -3.67
N ASP A 271 -9.37 -12.86 -4.82
CA ASP A 271 -8.79 -13.61 -5.95
C ASP A 271 -7.52 -13.00 -6.56
N HIS A 272 -7.22 -11.73 -6.24
CA HIS A 272 -6.06 -10.99 -6.77
C HIS A 272 -4.71 -11.47 -6.23
N LEU A 273 -4.68 -12.27 -5.16
CA LEU A 273 -3.44 -12.92 -4.68
C LEU A 273 -2.86 -13.93 -5.68
N ASN A 274 -3.65 -14.36 -6.67
CA ASN A 274 -3.18 -15.27 -7.71
C ASN A 274 -2.53 -14.54 -8.90
N ARG A 275 -2.54 -13.19 -8.92
CA ARG A 275 -1.83 -12.42 -9.94
C ARG A 275 -0.39 -12.23 -9.50
N ALA A 276 0.54 -12.45 -10.43
CA ALA A 276 1.96 -12.19 -10.20
C ALA A 276 2.15 -10.78 -9.63
N GLU A 277 2.85 -10.70 -8.50
CA GLU A 277 3.12 -9.43 -7.86
C GLU A 277 3.99 -8.56 -8.79
N PRO A 278 3.67 -7.26 -8.97
CA PRO A 278 4.50 -6.33 -9.73
C PRO A 278 5.94 -6.34 -9.23
N SER A 279 6.91 -6.10 -10.11
CA SER A 279 8.30 -6.04 -9.71
C SER A 279 8.53 -5.07 -8.54
N LYS A 280 9.43 -5.47 -7.63
CA LYS A 280 9.88 -4.65 -6.50
C LYS A 280 10.29 -3.27 -6.98
N SER A 281 9.86 -2.24 -6.25
CA SER A 281 10.24 -0.85 -6.54
C SER A 281 11.73 -0.62 -6.37
N SER A 282 12.28 0.36 -7.08
CA SER A 282 13.70 0.76 -6.93
C SER A 282 14.04 1.15 -5.49
N TRP A 283 13.13 1.86 -4.80
CA TRP A 283 13.35 2.26 -3.40
C TRP A 283 13.60 1.04 -2.51
N GLN A 284 12.92 -0.08 -2.73
CA GLN A 284 13.11 -1.29 -1.92
C GLN A 284 14.52 -1.86 -2.01
N ARG A 285 15.21 -1.62 -3.14
CA ARG A 285 16.60 -2.03 -3.29
C ARG A 285 17.54 -1.16 -2.48
N TRP A 286 17.30 0.15 -2.44
CA TRP A 286 18.11 1.07 -1.64
C TRP A 286 18.11 0.66 -0.16
N TYR A 287 16.95 0.35 0.41
CA TYR A 287 16.87 -0.13 1.81
C TYR A 287 17.41 -1.56 2.05
N GLN A 288 17.60 -2.37 1.00
CA GLN A 288 18.19 -3.71 1.13
C GLN A 288 19.72 -3.69 1.05
N VAL A 289 20.28 -2.74 0.30
CA VAL A 289 21.74 -2.60 0.13
C VAL A 289 22.38 -2.09 1.43
N ASP A 290 21.73 -1.13 2.10
CA ASP A 290 22.26 -0.55 3.34
C ASP A 290 22.22 -1.50 4.54
N SER A 291 21.42 -2.59 4.49
CA SER A 291 21.33 -3.57 5.58
C SER A 291 22.43 -4.64 5.58
N HIS A 292 23.33 -4.64 4.60
CA HIS A 292 24.41 -5.64 4.46
C HIS A 292 25.81 -5.02 4.45
N GLY A 293 25.94 -3.73 4.79
CA GLY A 293 27.18 -2.97 4.76
C GLY A 293 27.87 -2.80 6.12
N ASP A 294 27.86 -3.82 6.98
CA ASP A 294 28.67 -3.91 8.22
C ASP A 294 29.49 -5.21 8.23
#